data_AF-A0A1R0X9S3-F1
#
_entry.id   AF-A0A1R0X9S3-F1
#
_cell.length_a   1.000
_cell.length_b   1.000
_cell.length_c   1.000
_cell.angle_alpha   90.00
_cell.angle_beta   90.00
_cell.angle_gamma   90.00
#
_symmetry.space_group_name_H-M   'P 1'
#
loop_
_entity.id
_entity.type
_entity.pdbx_description
1 polymer ?
#
loop_
_entity_poly.entity_id
_entity_poly.type
_entity_poly.pdbx_seq_one_letter_code
_entity_poly.pdbx_strand_id
1 'polypeptide(L)'
;MRKKHLGYLVLIIIIIGAVIIAVIHGNSERQNKQAAGSLGMDYVRKEYTESASLRVATICKPLFGGSGYQVVLEDSSGQSYYVIIVLGTTRNLVTMDDLTKEVREGTTVFPCHQ
;
A
#
# COMPACT_ATOMS: atom_id res chain seq x y z
N MET A 1 -9.98 -41.10 25.93
CA MET A 1 -10.15 -39.63 25.85
C MET A 1 -8.85 -38.86 25.60
N ARG A 2 -7.67 -39.26 26.13
CA ARG A 2 -6.38 -38.54 25.95
C ARG A 2 -5.93 -38.28 24.50
N LYS A 3 -6.14 -39.22 23.55
CA LYS A 3 -5.76 -39.04 22.14
C LYS A 3 -6.60 -37.97 21.41
N LYS A 4 -7.88 -37.83 21.76
CA LYS A 4 -8.78 -36.79 21.22
C LYS A 4 -8.40 -35.40 21.73
N HIS A 5 -8.03 -35.30 23.02
CA HIS A 5 -7.50 -34.06 23.58
C HIS A 5 -6.19 -33.65 22.92
N LEU A 6 -5.30 -34.59 22.59
CA LEU A 6 -4.05 -34.29 21.89
C LEU A 6 -4.30 -33.72 20.48
N GLY A 7 -5.23 -34.30 19.72
CA GLY A 7 -5.62 -33.77 18.40
C GLY A 7 -6.23 -32.37 18.49
N TYR A 8 -7.05 -32.11 19.50
CA TYR A 8 -7.63 -30.79 19.76
C TYR A 8 -6.56 -29.75 20.12
N LEU A 9 -5.55 -30.16 20.90
CA LEU A 9 -4.44 -29.30 21.32
C LEU A 9 -3.57 -28.91 20.12
N VAL A 10 -3.28 -29.85 19.22
CA VAL A 10 -2.55 -29.58 17.97
C VAL A 10 -3.33 -28.62 17.06
N LEU A 11 -4.65 -28.81 16.92
CA LEU A 11 -5.49 -27.92 16.11
C LEU A 11 -5.47 -26.48 16.65
N ILE A 12 -5.55 -26.31 17.98
CA ILE A 12 -5.50 -24.99 18.62
C ILE A 12 -4.16 -24.29 18.35
N ILE A 13 -3.04 -25.01 18.43
CA ILE A 13 -1.71 -24.45 18.16
C ILE A 13 -1.60 -23.95 16.71
N ILE A 14 -2.14 -24.70 15.74
CA ILE A 14 -2.14 -24.30 14.33
C ILE A 14 -2.97 -23.03 14.13
N ILE A 15 -4.17 -22.96 14.73
CA ILE A 15 -5.04 -21.79 14.62
C ILE A 15 -4.37 -20.55 15.22
N ILE A 16 -3.77 -20.67 16.40
CA ILE A 16 -3.06 -19.57 17.06
C ILE A 16 -1.88 -19.11 16.20
N GLY A 17 -1.08 -20.05 15.67
CA GLY A 17 0.03 -19.73 14.78
C GLY A 17 -0.40 -18.97 13.53
N ALA A 18 -1.48 -19.41 12.86
CA ALA A 18 -2.02 -18.73 11.70
C ALA A 18 -2.52 -17.31 12.01
N VAL A 19 -3.17 -17.12 13.17
CA VAL A 19 -3.64 -15.80 13.63
C VAL A 19 -2.46 -14.86 13.87
N ILE A 20 -1.39 -15.31 14.54
CA ILE A 20 -0.20 -14.49 14.80
C ILE A 20 0.44 -14.04 13.48
N ILE A 21 0.61 -14.96 12.52
CA ILE A 21 1.18 -14.65 11.20
C ILE A 21 0.31 -13.63 10.47
N ALA A 22 -1.01 -13.80 10.49
CA ALA A 22 -1.96 -12.88 9.84
C ALA A 22 -1.90 -11.48 10.46
N VAL A 23 -1.82 -11.38 11.79
CA VAL A 23 -1.72 -10.10 12.50
C VAL A 23 -0.41 -9.38 12.18
N ILE A 24 0.73 -10.09 12.19
CA ILE A 24 2.05 -9.50 11.87
C ILE A 24 2.08 -9.00 10.42
N HIS A 25 1.62 -9.82 9.46
CA HIS A 25 1.56 -9.40 8.06
C HIS A 25 0.60 -8.24 7.86
N GLY A 26 -0.57 -8.26 8.48
CA GLY A 26 -1.55 -7.18 8.40
C GLY A 26 -1.02 -5.86 8.93
N ASN A 27 -0.31 -5.88 10.06
CA ASN A 27 0.28 -4.67 10.62
C ASN A 27 1.43 -4.14 9.76
N SER A 28 2.29 -5.02 9.25
CA SER A 28 3.38 -4.65 8.34
C SER A 28 2.83 -4.01 7.06
N GLU A 29 1.79 -4.60 6.47
CA GLU A 29 1.16 -4.06 5.25
C GLU A 29 0.51 -2.70 5.51
N ARG A 30 -0.14 -2.50 6.66
CA ARG A 30 -0.68 -1.20 7.05
C ARG A 30 0.41 -0.15 7.19
N GLN A 31 1.53 -0.49 7.84
CA GLN A 31 2.67 0.41 7.98
C GLN A 31 3.31 0.75 6.63
N ASN A 32 3.40 -0.22 5.72
CA ASN A 32 3.94 0.02 4.38
C ASN A 32 3.01 0.92 3.55
N LYS A 33 1.69 0.73 3.61
CA LYS A 33 0.74 1.65 2.96
C LYS A 33 0.89 3.07 3.51
N GLN A 34 1.01 3.23 4.83
CA GLN A 34 1.23 4.55 5.43
C GLN A 34 2.53 5.20 4.94
N ALA A 35 3.62 4.43 4.88
CA ALA A 35 4.91 4.91 4.38
C ALA A 35 4.81 5.32 2.90
N ALA A 36 4.19 4.48 2.05
CA ALA A 36 3.98 4.81 0.65
C ALA A 36 3.13 6.08 0.50
N GLY A 37 2.00 6.18 1.21
CA GLY A 37 1.17 7.39 1.21
C GLY A 37 1.94 8.65 1.59
N SER A 38 2.74 8.59 2.66
CA SER A 38 3.58 9.72 3.11
C SER A 38 4.60 10.12 2.05
N LEU A 39 5.35 9.16 1.52
CA LEU A 39 6.38 9.41 0.50
C LEU A 39 5.78 9.96 -0.79
N GLY A 40 4.60 9.48 -1.18
CA GLY A 40 3.87 10.02 -2.33
C GLY A 40 3.47 11.48 -2.12
N MET A 41 2.94 11.81 -0.95
CA MET A 41 2.56 13.21 -0.64
C MET A 41 3.77 14.14 -0.66
N ASP A 42 4.90 13.70 -0.09
CA ASP A 42 6.13 14.48 -0.08
C ASP A 42 6.66 14.73 -1.50
N TYR A 43 6.59 13.72 -2.36
CA TYR A 43 6.95 13.85 -3.77
C TYR A 43 6.01 14.80 -4.52
N VAL A 44 4.70 14.60 -4.46
CA VAL A 44 3.75 15.43 -5.22
C VAL A 44 3.81 16.88 -4.76
N ARG A 45 3.96 17.14 -3.46
CA ARG A 45 4.17 18.49 -2.94
C ARG A 45 5.41 19.15 -3.53
N LYS A 46 6.51 18.40 -3.67
CA LYS A 46 7.77 18.90 -4.22
C LYS A 46 7.70 19.13 -5.73
N GLU A 47 7.14 18.18 -6.46
CA GLU A 47 7.13 18.17 -7.93
C GLU A 47 6.10 19.15 -8.50
N TYR A 48 4.89 19.18 -7.94
CA TYR A 48 3.79 19.99 -8.43
C TYR A 48 3.65 21.32 -7.69
N THR A 49 4.56 21.63 -6.75
CA THR A 49 4.60 22.86 -5.94
C THR A 49 3.24 23.21 -5.31
N GLU A 50 2.48 22.18 -4.91
CA GLU A 50 1.14 22.38 -4.36
C GLU A 50 1.22 22.89 -2.92
N SER A 51 0.86 24.15 -2.74
CA SER A 51 0.49 24.73 -1.44
C SER A 51 -0.91 24.28 -0.98
N ALA A 52 -1.64 23.55 -1.83
CA ALA A 52 -2.92 22.94 -1.52
C ALA A 52 -2.78 21.74 -0.55
N SER A 53 -3.84 21.46 0.20
CA SER A 53 -3.86 20.29 1.08
C SER A 53 -3.98 19.01 0.27
N LEU A 54 -2.94 18.20 0.26
CA LEU A 54 -2.93 16.86 -0.32
C LEU A 54 -3.47 15.83 0.66
N ARG A 55 -4.29 14.90 0.17
CA ARG A 55 -4.74 13.72 0.91
C ARG A 55 -4.54 12.44 0.09
N VAL A 56 -4.37 11.34 0.79
CA VAL A 56 -4.36 10.01 0.17
C VAL A 56 -5.80 9.57 -0.13
N ALA A 57 -6.14 9.44 -1.40
CA ALA A 57 -7.46 8.97 -1.85
C ALA A 57 -7.55 7.44 -1.83
N THR A 58 -6.54 6.75 -2.33
CA THR A 58 -6.47 5.28 -2.26
C THR A 58 -5.03 4.77 -2.35
N ILE A 59 -4.79 3.60 -1.76
CA ILE A 59 -3.52 2.87 -1.84
C ILE A 59 -3.78 1.39 -2.08
N CYS A 60 -3.29 0.90 -3.21
CA CYS A 60 -3.41 -0.48 -3.63
C CYS A 60 -2.03 -1.12 -3.78
N LYS A 61 -1.98 -2.43 -3.58
CA LYS A 61 -0.84 -3.26 -3.94
C LYS A 61 -1.29 -4.15 -5.10
N PRO A 62 -0.58 -4.17 -6.24
CA PRO A 62 -0.96 -5.03 -7.36
C PRO A 62 -0.95 -6.50 -6.91
N LEU A 63 -1.98 -7.24 -7.30
CA LEU A 63 -2.20 -8.63 -6.88
C LEU A 63 -1.11 -9.60 -7.41
N PHE A 64 -0.43 -9.22 -8.50
CA PHE A 64 0.57 -10.06 -9.16
C PHE A 64 1.84 -9.26 -9.49
N GLY A 65 2.99 -9.71 -8.98
CA GLY A 65 4.34 -9.40 -9.50
C GLY A 65 4.88 -7.97 -9.33
N GLY A 66 4.07 -6.98 -8.97
CA GLY A 66 4.54 -5.61 -8.76
C GLY A 66 5.14 -5.40 -7.37
N SER A 67 6.36 -4.86 -7.30
CA SER A 67 7.04 -4.49 -6.04
C SER A 67 6.60 -3.13 -5.48
N GLY A 68 5.63 -2.46 -6.11
CA GLY A 68 5.23 -1.08 -5.79
C GLY A 68 3.81 -0.95 -5.25
N TYR A 69 3.63 -0.01 -4.32
CA TYR A 69 2.34 0.50 -3.87
C TYR A 69 1.85 1.54 -4.88
N GLN A 70 0.67 1.32 -5.43
CA GLN A 70 -0.02 2.31 -6.24
C GLN A 70 -0.75 3.27 -5.31
N VAL A 71 -0.41 4.55 -5.39
CA VAL A 71 -0.93 5.60 -4.53
C VAL A 71 -1.62 6.64 -5.39
N VAL A 72 -2.89 6.89 -5.08
CA VAL A 72 -3.64 8.02 -5.63
C VAL A 72 -3.74 9.09 -4.56
N LEU A 73 -3.26 10.28 -4.88
CA LEU A 73 -3.39 11.46 -4.03
C LEU A 73 -4.36 12.44 -4.70
N GLU A 74 -5.07 13.20 -3.88
CA GLU A 74 -6.00 14.21 -4.34
C GLU A 74 -5.72 15.51 -3.60
N ASP A 75 -5.71 16.61 -4.32
CA ASP A 75 -5.63 17.94 -3.72
C ASP A 75 -7.02 18.43 -3.25
N SER A 76 -7.09 19.66 -2.75
CA SER A 76 -8.36 20.28 -2.37
C SER A 76 -9.25 20.69 -3.55
N SER A 77 -8.72 20.73 -4.78
CA SER A 77 -9.47 21.08 -5.98
C SER A 77 -10.12 19.85 -6.65
N GLY A 78 -9.81 18.64 -6.18
CA GLY A 78 -10.24 17.37 -6.76
C GLY A 78 -9.29 16.84 -7.83
N GLN A 79 -8.13 17.46 -8.00
CA GLN A 79 -7.10 17.02 -8.92
C GLN A 79 -6.38 15.79 -8.36
N SER A 80 -6.39 14.72 -9.14
CA SER A 80 -5.76 13.44 -8.79
C SER A 80 -4.33 13.32 -9.32
N TYR A 81 -3.47 12.71 -8.52
CA TYR A 81 -2.07 12.39 -8.79
C TYR A 81 -1.86 10.88 -8.63
N TYR A 82 -1.11 10.28 -9.54
CA TYR A 82 -1.00 8.84 -9.68
C TYR A 82 0.47 8.43 -9.63
N VAL A 83 0.89 7.85 -8.52
CA VAL A 83 2.29 7.47 -8.31
C VAL A 83 2.42 6.01 -7.88
N ILE A 84 3.44 5.33 -8.37
CA ILE A 84 3.83 3.98 -7.96
C ILE A 84 5.07 4.10 -7.09
N ILE A 85 5.02 3.53 -5.89
CA ILE A 85 6.06 3.66 -4.87
C ILE A 85 6.59 2.29 -4.49
N VAL A 86 7.86 2.03 -4.81
CA VAL A 86 8.54 0.81 -4.39
C VAL A 86 9.27 1.08 -3.08
N LEU A 87 8.90 0.33 -2.05
CA LEU A 87 9.50 0.42 -0.72
C LEU A 87 10.60 -0.63 -0.53
N GLY A 88 11.66 -0.25 0.16
CA GLY A 88 12.69 -1.17 0.65
C GLY A 88 12.25 -1.91 1.91
N THR A 89 13.10 -2.81 2.40
CA THR A 89 12.82 -3.61 3.60
C THR A 89 12.68 -2.78 4.88
N THR A 90 13.26 -1.58 4.90
CA THR A 90 13.14 -0.59 5.99
C THR A 90 12.07 0.47 5.72
N ARG A 91 11.18 0.25 4.73
CA ARG A 91 10.12 1.19 4.32
C ARG A 91 10.62 2.53 3.80
N ASN A 92 11.88 2.57 3.39
CA ASN A 92 12.45 3.70 2.67
C ASN A 92 12.03 3.65 1.19
N LEU A 93 12.05 4.81 0.53
CA LEU A 93 11.84 4.89 -0.91
C LEU A 93 13.01 4.22 -1.65
N VAL A 94 12.71 3.25 -2.51
CA VAL A 94 13.69 2.64 -3.44
C VAL A 94 13.54 3.27 -4.81
N THR A 95 12.32 3.30 -5.34
CA THR A 95 12.00 3.97 -6.60
C THR A 95 10.57 4.49 -6.59
N MET A 96 10.31 5.49 -7.42
CA MET A 96 8.99 6.06 -7.65
C MET A 96 8.78 6.28 -9.14
N ASP A 97 7.60 5.90 -9.63
CA ASP A 97 7.16 6.22 -10.98
C ASP A 97 5.94 7.15 -10.88
N ASP A 98 6.02 8.32 -11.48
CA ASP A 98 4.89 9.23 -11.62
C ASP A 98 4.19 8.96 -12.96
N LEU A 99 2.93 8.55 -12.89
CA LEU A 99 2.10 8.25 -14.05
C LEU A 99 0.99 9.29 -14.23
N THR A 100 1.06 10.41 -13.50
CA THR A 100 0.00 11.40 -13.46
C THR A 100 -0.30 11.95 -14.85
N LYS A 101 0.74 12.23 -15.65
CA LYS A 101 0.59 12.77 -17.00
C LYS A 101 -0.02 11.73 -17.93
N GLU A 102 0.52 10.52 -17.94
CA GLU A 102 0.12 9.41 -18.80
C GLU A 102 -1.35 9.01 -18.55
N VAL A 103 -1.77 9.00 -17.28
CA VAL A 103 -3.16 8.70 -16.89
C VAL A 103 -4.10 9.82 -17.33
N ARG A 104 -3.73 11.09 -17.15
CA ARG A 104 -4.53 12.24 -17.59
C ARG A 104 -4.67 12.32 -19.11
N GLU A 105 -3.62 11.95 -19.83
CA GLU A 105 -3.62 11.87 -21.30
C GLU A 105 -4.33 10.61 -21.82
N GLY A 106 -4.76 9.71 -20.93
CA GLY A 106 -5.45 8.46 -21.29
C GLY A 106 -4.56 7.43 -21.96
N THR A 107 -3.24 7.59 -21.88
CA THR A 107 -2.25 6.68 -22.49
C THR A 107 -1.94 5.48 -21.60
N THR A 108 -2.21 5.59 -20.30
CA THR A 108 -2.02 4.52 -19.32
C THR A 108 -3.23 4.42 -18.40
N VAL A 109 -3.61 3.20 -18.02
CA VAL A 109 -4.64 2.95 -17.01
C VAL A 109 -3.98 2.72 -15.66
N PHE A 110 -4.44 3.43 -14.62
CA PHE A 110 -4.01 3.21 -13.24
C PHE A 110 -5.02 2.32 -12.51
N PRO A 111 -4.71 1.04 -12.25
CA PRO A 111 -5.71 0.07 -11.77
C PRO A 111 -6.07 0.23 -10.29
N CYS A 112 -5.48 1.20 -9.58
CA CYS A 112 -5.89 1.61 -8.24
C CYS A 112 -6.94 2.72 -8.30
N HIS A 113 -8.04 2.51 -9.01
CA HIS A 113 -9.24 3.33 -8.90
C HIS A 113 -10.29 2.59 -8.07
N GLN A 114 -10.98 3.30 -7.18
CA GLN A 114 -12.07 2.76 -6.36
C GLN A 114 -13.22 2.25 -7.23
#